data_AF-A0AAV0E2L4-F1
#
_entry.id   AF-A0AAV0E2L4-F1
#
_cell.length_a   1.000
_cell.length_b   1.000
_cell.length_c   1.000
_cell.angle_alpha   90.00
_cell.angle_beta   90.00
_cell.angle_gamma   90.00
#
_symmetry.space_group_name_H-M   'P 1'
#
loop_
_entity.id
_entity.type
_entity.pdbx_description
1 polymer ?
#
loop_
_entity_poly.entity_id
_entity_poly.type
_entity_poly.pdbx_seq_one_letter_code
_entity_poly.pdbx_strand_id
1 'polypeptide(L)'
;MEFTCSVASLSPCFASRNSARPLPLASCLPLRWRSSCLTSPSPGLFFPKIRLKSSLVQSVVADTAKILSISAKEHNSCCEESKPTPTDYKADAKEEYVRKDTVEGVGVNDMIRVCDKLIEVFMVDKPTPTDWKRLIAFSREWTNIRPHFYERCLERADKESDFEMKHKLLRLSRKLKEIDNDIQRHNELLEAIRNSPCEITEIVTRRRKDFTKEFFFHVNNLAESYYDNPDEQNAVAKLGNDCLVAVHAYDTENESIKALNAAELKLKDIVNSPSVDAACRKIDDLAKKNQIDSALALLITKAWSAAKESDMTKTEAKDIMYHLYKTAIGSMQRLMPKEIRILKYLLTIEDPEQHICALKDAFTPGEELEGKDVDLLYTTPEQLCNWIKVITDAYNLSREGTLLREARDLMNPKTILKLEELKKLIQDKFM
;
A
#
# COMPACT_ATOMS: atom_id res chain seq x y z
N MET A 1 -38.24 56.03 -11.39
CA MET A 1 -38.96 56.28 -10.12
C MET A 1 -37.92 56.46 -9.05
N GLU A 2 -38.02 57.57 -8.32
CA GLU A 2 -37.11 57.92 -7.23
C GLU A 2 -37.39 57.05 -6.01
N PHE A 3 -36.38 56.83 -5.16
CA PHE A 3 -36.42 57.36 -3.80
C PHE A 3 -35.01 57.43 -3.21
N THR A 4 -34.83 58.36 -2.28
CA THR A 4 -33.55 58.90 -1.82
C THR A 4 -33.30 58.61 -0.33
N CYS A 5 -32.11 59.06 0.12
CA CYS A 5 -31.65 59.22 1.50
C CYS A 5 -31.18 57.98 2.28
N SER A 6 -30.30 58.10 3.28
CA SER A 6 -29.18 59.03 3.58
C SER A 6 -28.74 58.76 5.03
N VAL A 7 -27.44 58.52 5.25
CA VAL A 7 -26.63 58.90 6.43
C VAL A 7 -27.20 58.75 7.85
N ALA A 8 -26.51 57.95 8.67
CA ALA A 8 -26.03 58.39 10.00
C ALA A 8 -24.83 57.52 10.47
N SER A 9 -23.72 58.16 10.83
CA SER A 9 -22.66 57.55 11.65
C SER A 9 -22.94 57.81 13.13
N LEU A 10 -22.37 57.01 14.03
CA LEU A 10 -22.03 57.47 15.39
C LEU A 10 -21.00 56.53 16.05
N SER A 11 -19.85 57.10 16.41
CA SER A 11 -18.91 56.53 17.40
C SER A 11 -19.39 56.84 18.81
N PRO A 12 -18.81 56.19 19.84
CA PRO A 12 -18.64 56.85 21.13
C PRO A 12 -17.18 56.87 21.60
N CYS A 13 -16.71 58.05 22.00
CA CYS A 13 -15.48 58.27 22.75
C CYS A 13 -15.81 58.98 24.07
N PHE A 14 -15.37 58.44 25.21
CA PHE A 14 -15.10 59.13 26.48
C PHE A 14 -13.98 58.31 27.17
N ALA A 15 -12.76 58.79 27.42
CA ALA A 15 -12.30 59.85 28.35
C ALA A 15 -12.56 59.49 29.83
N SER A 16 -11.66 59.69 30.82
CA SER A 16 -10.22 60.06 30.87
C SER A 16 -9.73 59.99 32.36
N ARG A 17 -8.41 60.13 32.62
CA ARG A 17 -7.73 60.34 33.94
C ARG A 17 -7.58 59.10 34.86
N ASN A 18 -6.52 58.94 35.69
CA ASN A 18 -5.29 59.74 35.88
C ASN A 18 -4.11 58.93 36.48
N SER A 19 -2.89 59.31 36.09
CA SER A 19 -1.58 59.22 36.81
C SER A 19 -1.34 58.23 37.97
N ALA A 20 -0.33 57.36 37.80
CA ALA A 20 0.65 57.01 38.84
C ALA A 20 2.05 56.84 38.21
N ARG A 21 3.13 57.22 38.92
CA ARG A 21 4.54 57.12 38.45
C ARG A 21 5.19 55.80 38.89
N PRO A 22 6.27 55.35 38.21
CA PRO A 22 6.82 54.01 38.39
C PRO A 22 8.00 53.92 39.38
N LEU A 23 8.15 52.76 40.02
CA LEU A 23 9.39 52.27 40.65
C LEU A 23 9.50 50.75 40.42
N PRO A 24 10.71 50.15 40.51
CA PRO A 24 11.17 49.26 39.44
C PRO A 24 10.89 47.76 39.69
N LEU A 25 10.57 47.06 38.60
CA LEU A 25 10.78 45.61 38.49
C LEU A 25 11.96 45.35 37.56
N ALA A 26 12.77 44.36 37.93
CA ALA A 26 14.07 44.10 37.31
C ALA A 26 13.93 43.73 35.83
N SER A 27 14.83 44.26 35.01
CA SER A 27 14.98 43.88 33.62
C SER A 27 15.56 42.47 33.50
N CYS A 28 14.69 41.47 33.36
CA CYS A 28 15.08 40.18 32.78
C CYS A 28 15.42 40.41 31.30
N LEU A 29 16.72 40.52 31.02
CA LEU A 29 17.23 40.62 29.66
C LEU A 29 16.89 39.33 28.89
N PRO A 30 16.50 39.40 27.61
CA PRO A 30 16.34 38.21 26.79
C PRO A 30 17.70 37.53 26.61
N LEU A 31 17.83 36.29 27.06
CA LEU A 31 19.02 35.47 26.85
C LEU A 31 19.11 35.01 25.39
N ARG A 32 19.58 35.95 24.57
CA ARG A 32 20.08 35.77 23.21
C ARG A 32 21.01 34.55 23.19
N TRP A 33 20.69 33.54 22.38
CA TRP A 33 21.62 32.44 22.07
C TRP A 33 22.90 33.01 21.44
N ARG A 34 23.92 33.20 22.28
CA ARG A 34 25.29 33.55 21.92
C ARG A 34 26.25 32.74 22.77
N SER A 35 26.93 31.80 22.13
CA SER A 35 28.14 31.17 22.65
C SER A 35 29.08 32.23 23.24
N SER A 36 29.53 32.00 24.47
CA SER A 36 30.41 32.90 25.22
C SER A 36 31.42 32.10 26.04
N CYS A 37 32.69 32.14 25.64
CA CYS A 37 33.86 31.69 26.42
C CYS A 37 35.05 32.62 26.11
N LEU A 38 35.85 32.93 27.14
CA LEU A 38 36.85 34.03 27.19
C LEU A 38 37.89 33.71 28.29
N THR A 39 39.21 33.96 28.20
CA THR A 39 40.14 34.31 27.10
C THR A 39 41.48 33.55 27.34
N SER A 40 42.42 33.44 26.41
CA SER A 40 43.48 34.44 26.10
C SER A 40 44.55 33.77 25.17
N PRO A 41 45.73 34.35 24.83
CA PRO A 41 45.89 35.00 23.52
C PRO A 41 47.03 34.49 22.61
N SER A 42 46.74 34.36 21.30
CA SER A 42 47.66 34.59 20.15
C SER A 42 48.89 33.66 19.96
N PRO A 43 49.56 33.63 18.76
CA PRO A 43 49.26 34.33 17.50
C PRO A 43 49.13 33.44 16.23
N GLY A 44 48.30 33.93 15.29
CA GLY A 44 48.38 33.83 13.82
C GLY A 44 48.90 32.58 13.07
N LEU A 45 48.09 32.09 12.11
CA LEU A 45 48.55 31.64 10.78
C LEU A 45 47.39 31.69 9.76
N PHE A 46 47.73 31.76 8.46
CA PHE A 46 46.80 32.03 7.35
C PHE A 46 45.97 30.80 6.89
N PHE A 47 44.84 31.06 6.22
CA PHE A 47 43.91 30.07 5.63
C PHE A 47 44.58 29.09 4.63
N PRO A 48 43.93 27.94 4.34
CA PRO A 48 43.01 27.94 3.20
C PRO A 48 41.63 27.31 3.44
N LYS A 49 40.62 27.88 2.76
CA LYS A 49 39.26 27.34 2.60
C LYS A 49 39.28 25.93 1.99
N ILE A 50 38.78 24.93 2.69
CA ILE A 50 38.49 23.62 2.07
C ILE A 50 37.10 23.64 1.45
N ARG A 51 37.07 23.51 0.12
CA ARG A 51 35.86 23.44 -0.72
C ARG A 51 35.48 21.97 -0.88
N LEU A 52 34.48 21.50 -0.13
CA LEU A 52 33.91 20.17 -0.35
C LEU A 52 33.21 20.13 -1.72
N LYS A 53 33.81 19.37 -2.64
CA LYS A 53 33.25 19.10 -3.97
C LYS A 53 32.13 18.08 -3.82
N SER A 54 30.95 18.38 -4.36
CA SER A 54 29.94 17.36 -4.63
C SER A 54 30.48 16.41 -5.70
N SER A 55 30.51 15.11 -5.43
CA SER A 55 30.88 14.07 -6.39
C SER A 55 29.67 13.68 -7.23
N LEU A 56 29.72 13.98 -8.52
CA LEU A 56 28.81 13.44 -9.53
C LEU A 56 28.87 11.91 -9.56
N VAL A 57 27.71 11.27 -9.60
CA VAL A 57 27.50 10.00 -10.31
C VAL A 57 26.32 10.21 -11.26
N GLN A 58 26.44 9.68 -12.47
CA GLN A 58 25.67 10.12 -13.64
C GLN A 58 24.21 9.67 -13.64
N SER A 59 23.41 10.50 -14.31
CA SER A 59 22.04 10.23 -14.73
C SER A 59 21.92 9.07 -15.72
N VAL A 60 20.81 8.34 -15.66
CA VAL A 60 20.14 7.86 -16.88
C VAL A 60 18.85 8.67 -17.03
N VAL A 61 18.75 9.41 -18.12
CA VAL A 61 17.53 10.12 -18.54
C VAL A 61 16.78 9.22 -19.50
N ALA A 62 15.47 9.08 -19.30
CA ALA A 62 14.55 8.58 -20.31
C ALA A 62 13.23 9.34 -20.19
N ASP A 63 12.91 10.15 -21.20
CA ASP A 63 11.63 10.84 -21.32
C ASP A 63 10.49 9.85 -21.58
N THR A 64 9.35 10.04 -20.93
CA THR A 64 8.09 9.37 -21.31
C THR A 64 6.99 10.39 -21.57
N ALA A 65 6.92 10.84 -22.83
CA ALA A 65 5.73 11.45 -23.41
C ALA A 65 5.65 11.12 -24.92
N LYS A 66 4.51 10.55 -25.36
CA LYS A 66 4.14 10.20 -26.76
C LYS A 66 5.00 9.08 -27.40
N ILE A 67 4.48 7.90 -27.74
CA ILE A 67 3.36 7.65 -28.67
C ILE A 67 2.88 6.18 -28.63
N LEU A 68 1.68 5.97 -29.18
CA LEU A 68 0.97 4.71 -29.46
C LEU A 68 1.79 3.46 -29.86
N SER A 69 1.32 2.31 -29.36
CA SER A 69 1.27 0.97 -29.99
C SER A 69 2.19 0.67 -31.18
N ILE A 70 3.24 -0.13 -30.94
CA ILE A 70 3.80 -1.06 -31.93
C ILE A 70 4.02 -2.42 -31.26
N SER A 71 3.57 -3.48 -31.92
CA SER A 71 3.84 -4.87 -31.51
C SER A 71 5.08 -5.43 -32.19
N ALA A 72 5.65 -6.47 -31.55
CA ALA A 72 6.52 -7.50 -32.11
C ALA A 72 8.05 -7.31 -32.06
N LYS A 73 8.68 -8.38 -31.56
CA LYS A 73 10.06 -8.88 -31.74
C LYS A 73 11.24 -8.09 -31.11
N GLU A 74 11.80 -8.71 -30.06
CA GLU A 74 13.11 -9.41 -30.07
C GLU A 74 13.16 -10.30 -28.80
N HIS A 75 12.99 -11.62 -28.90
CA HIS A 75 14.03 -12.65 -29.05
C HIS A 75 15.25 -12.54 -28.10
N ASN A 76 15.14 -13.20 -26.93
CA ASN A 76 16.22 -13.90 -26.21
C ASN A 76 15.54 -14.81 -25.17
N SER A 77 15.31 -16.11 -25.39
CA SER A 77 16.27 -17.22 -25.59
C SER A 77 17.08 -17.60 -24.34
N CYS A 78 16.48 -18.44 -23.48
CA CYS A 78 17.19 -19.46 -22.68
C CYS A 78 16.18 -20.47 -22.07
N CYS A 79 15.81 -21.48 -22.85
CA CYS A 79 15.24 -22.74 -22.34
C CYS A 79 15.93 -23.87 -23.12
N GLU A 80 16.86 -24.60 -22.49
CA GLU A 80 17.52 -25.74 -23.14
C GLU A 80 16.59 -26.97 -23.12
N GLU A 81 16.21 -27.46 -24.30
CA GLU A 81 15.52 -28.74 -24.44
C GLU A 81 16.52 -29.91 -24.34
N SER A 82 16.53 -30.61 -23.20
CA SER A 82 17.26 -31.87 -23.07
C SER A 82 16.49 -33.02 -23.73
N LYS A 83 16.84 -33.37 -24.97
CA LYS A 83 16.37 -34.61 -25.64
C LYS A 83 17.18 -35.82 -25.15
N PRO A 84 16.54 -36.95 -24.80
CA PRO A 84 17.26 -38.19 -24.47
C PRO A 84 17.76 -38.90 -25.74
N THR A 85 18.96 -39.46 -25.67
CA THR A 85 19.58 -40.30 -26.73
C THR A 85 19.20 -41.78 -26.49
N PRO A 86 18.98 -42.61 -27.52
CA PRO A 86 18.45 -43.97 -27.33
C PRO A 86 19.51 -44.96 -26.84
N THR A 87 19.08 -46.04 -26.19
CA THR A 87 19.95 -47.19 -25.87
C THR A 87 19.28 -48.50 -26.27
N ASP A 88 19.97 -49.25 -27.13
CA ASP A 88 19.57 -50.60 -27.57
C ASP A 88 19.72 -51.62 -26.44
N TYR A 89 18.65 -52.33 -26.10
CA TYR A 89 18.74 -53.67 -25.53
C TYR A 89 17.72 -54.60 -26.21
N LYS A 90 18.12 -55.87 -26.35
CA LYS A 90 17.44 -56.85 -27.21
C LYS A 90 16.12 -57.37 -26.61
N ALA A 91 15.25 -57.83 -27.51
CA ALA A 91 14.09 -58.63 -27.17
C ALA A 91 14.48 -59.92 -26.44
N ASP A 92 13.65 -60.30 -25.47
CA ASP A 92 13.47 -61.70 -25.10
C ASP A 92 11.98 -61.92 -24.83
N ALA A 93 11.37 -62.89 -25.52
CA ALA A 93 9.92 -63.08 -25.52
C ALA A 93 9.49 -64.02 -24.41
N LYS A 94 8.61 -63.55 -23.51
CA LYS A 94 7.79 -64.40 -22.66
C LYS A 94 6.35 -63.91 -22.65
N GLU A 95 5.46 -64.76 -23.15
CA GLU A 95 4.02 -64.56 -23.09
C GLU A 95 3.55 -64.78 -21.64
N GLU A 96 3.00 -63.75 -21.00
CA GLU A 96 2.25 -63.94 -19.77
C GLU A 96 1.03 -63.01 -19.71
N TYR A 97 -0.14 -63.64 -19.70
CA TYR A 97 -1.49 -63.12 -19.46
C TYR A 97 -1.67 -61.59 -19.36
N VAL A 98 -2.08 -60.98 -20.48
CA VAL A 98 -2.77 -59.69 -20.47
C VAL A 98 -4.12 -59.86 -19.78
N ARG A 99 -4.22 -59.48 -18.49
CA ARG A 99 -5.53 -59.14 -17.90
C ARG A 99 -6.02 -57.87 -18.58
N LYS A 100 -6.81 -58.07 -19.63
CA LYS A 100 -7.55 -57.04 -20.33
C LYS A 100 -8.68 -56.58 -19.41
N ASP A 101 -8.39 -55.64 -18.52
CA ASP A 101 -9.42 -54.93 -17.77
C ASP A 101 -10.20 -54.06 -18.76
N THR A 102 -11.26 -54.66 -19.28
CA THR A 102 -12.17 -54.08 -20.25
C THR A 102 -12.83 -52.86 -19.60
N VAL A 103 -12.62 -51.68 -20.18
CA VAL A 103 -13.46 -50.51 -19.92
C VAL A 103 -14.82 -50.77 -20.56
N GLU A 104 -15.64 -51.58 -19.91
CA GLU A 104 -17.04 -51.76 -20.26
C GLU A 104 -17.80 -50.48 -19.89
N GLY A 105 -18.61 -49.97 -20.83
CA GLY A 105 -19.34 -48.73 -20.63
C GLY A 105 -20.30 -48.86 -19.45
N VAL A 106 -20.17 -47.95 -18.48
CA VAL A 106 -21.09 -47.82 -17.34
C VAL A 106 -22.52 -47.78 -17.87
N GLY A 107 -23.31 -48.80 -17.55
CA GLY A 107 -24.67 -48.91 -18.05
C GLY A 107 -25.51 -47.72 -17.61
N VAL A 108 -26.50 -47.32 -18.43
CA VAL A 108 -27.44 -46.23 -18.11
C VAL A 108 -28.04 -46.39 -16.70
N ASN A 109 -28.32 -47.64 -16.30
CA ASN A 109 -28.86 -47.99 -14.99
C ASN A 109 -27.88 -47.75 -13.82
N ASP A 110 -26.58 -47.84 -14.05
CA ASP A 110 -25.55 -47.60 -13.02
C ASP A 110 -25.27 -46.10 -12.87
N MET A 111 -25.28 -45.33 -13.97
CA MET A 111 -25.22 -43.87 -13.91
C MET A 111 -26.44 -43.27 -13.16
N ILE A 112 -27.63 -43.84 -13.35
CA ILE A 112 -28.83 -43.47 -12.57
C ILE A 112 -28.60 -43.70 -11.07
N ARG A 113 -28.03 -44.85 -10.68
CA ARG A 113 -27.70 -45.16 -9.27
C ARG A 113 -26.65 -44.21 -8.68
N VAL A 114 -25.64 -43.82 -9.45
CA VAL A 114 -24.65 -42.81 -9.04
C VAL A 114 -25.33 -41.46 -8.81
N CYS A 115 -26.18 -41.02 -9.74
CA CYS A 115 -26.90 -39.76 -9.62
C CYS A 115 -27.86 -39.75 -8.42
N ASP A 116 -28.62 -40.83 -8.18
CA ASP A 116 -29.53 -40.92 -7.03
C ASP A 116 -28.80 -40.85 -5.68
N LYS A 117 -27.62 -41.48 -5.57
CA LYS A 117 -26.75 -41.36 -4.38
C LYS A 117 -26.19 -39.96 -4.21
N LEU A 118 -25.76 -39.31 -5.29
CA LEU A 118 -25.27 -37.93 -5.21
C LEU A 118 -26.36 -36.95 -4.81
N ILE A 119 -27.60 -37.14 -5.29
CA ILE A 119 -28.77 -36.36 -4.83
C ILE A 119 -28.96 -36.53 -3.33
N GLU A 120 -28.89 -37.76 -2.80
CA GLU A 120 -28.97 -38.04 -1.37
C GLU A 120 -27.86 -37.33 -0.57
N VAL A 121 -26.59 -37.47 -0.98
CA VAL A 121 -25.44 -36.79 -0.36
C VAL A 121 -25.60 -35.27 -0.33
N PHE A 122 -25.99 -34.66 -1.45
CA PHE A 122 -26.18 -33.20 -1.53
C PHE A 122 -27.41 -32.68 -0.77
N MET A 123 -28.41 -33.53 -0.50
CA MET A 123 -29.62 -33.14 0.25
C MET A 123 -29.52 -33.41 1.74
N VAL A 124 -28.83 -34.48 2.15
CA VAL A 124 -28.85 -35.01 3.52
C VAL A 124 -27.50 -34.83 4.21
N ASP A 125 -26.43 -35.44 3.69
CA ASP A 125 -25.12 -35.47 4.35
C ASP A 125 -24.37 -34.15 4.27
N LYS A 126 -24.53 -33.45 3.15
CA LYS A 126 -23.78 -32.26 2.77
C LYS A 126 -24.72 -31.21 2.16
N PRO A 127 -25.63 -30.60 2.95
CA PRO A 127 -26.67 -29.71 2.43
C PRO A 127 -26.20 -28.27 2.15
N THR A 128 -24.92 -27.93 2.39
CA THR A 128 -24.43 -26.55 2.27
C THR A 128 -23.78 -26.26 0.90
N PRO A 129 -23.95 -25.06 0.32
CA PRO A 129 -23.25 -24.64 -0.90
C PRO A 129 -21.73 -24.77 -0.85
N THR A 130 -21.13 -24.65 0.33
CA THR A 130 -19.68 -24.78 0.54
C THR A 130 -19.24 -26.23 0.41
N ASP A 131 -19.99 -27.17 1.00
CA ASP A 131 -19.74 -28.60 0.81
C ASP A 131 -19.92 -28.99 -0.66
N TRP A 132 -20.94 -28.47 -1.33
CA TRP A 132 -21.20 -28.74 -2.75
C TRP A 132 -20.03 -28.30 -3.64
N LYS A 133 -19.49 -27.10 -3.40
CA LYS A 133 -18.27 -26.60 -4.09
C LYS A 133 -17.10 -27.57 -3.93
N ARG A 134 -16.85 -28.02 -2.69
CA ARG A 134 -15.75 -28.94 -2.38
C ARG A 134 -15.95 -30.32 -3.01
N LEU A 135 -17.15 -30.91 -2.90
CA LEU A 135 -17.47 -32.19 -3.52
C LEU A 135 -17.31 -32.18 -5.04
N ILE A 136 -17.73 -31.09 -5.71
CA ILE A 136 -17.53 -30.92 -7.16
C ILE A 136 -16.03 -30.79 -7.49
N ALA A 137 -15.29 -29.93 -6.77
CA ALA A 137 -13.84 -29.74 -7.00
C ALA A 137 -12.99 -31.00 -6.73
N PHE A 138 -13.47 -31.91 -5.87
CA PHE A 138 -12.81 -33.18 -5.56
C PHE A 138 -13.16 -34.31 -6.54
N SER A 139 -14.21 -34.15 -7.35
CA SER A 139 -14.68 -35.21 -8.24
C SER A 139 -14.03 -35.13 -9.62
N ARG A 140 -13.08 -36.05 -9.87
CA ARG A 140 -12.41 -36.22 -11.18
C ARG A 140 -13.40 -36.62 -12.30
N GLU A 141 -14.55 -37.18 -11.94
CA GLU A 141 -15.58 -37.67 -12.89
C GLU A 141 -16.77 -36.72 -13.05
N TRP A 142 -16.81 -35.58 -12.33
CA TRP A 142 -17.98 -34.68 -12.35
C TRP A 142 -18.37 -34.26 -13.76
N THR A 143 -17.40 -33.99 -14.64
CA THR A 143 -17.64 -33.64 -16.05
C THR A 143 -18.52 -34.64 -16.78
N ASN A 144 -18.38 -35.94 -16.49
CA ASN A 144 -19.13 -37.04 -17.09
C ASN A 144 -20.47 -37.26 -16.38
N ILE A 145 -20.51 -37.16 -15.05
CA ILE A 145 -21.71 -37.38 -14.22
C ILE A 145 -22.73 -36.25 -14.40
N ARG A 146 -22.24 -35.02 -14.49
CA ARG A 146 -23.01 -33.77 -14.50
C ARG A 146 -24.23 -33.71 -15.44
N PRO A 147 -24.16 -34.05 -16.74
CA PRO A 147 -25.34 -34.00 -17.61
C PRO A 147 -26.46 -34.90 -17.08
N HIS A 148 -26.11 -36.14 -16.70
CA HIS A 148 -27.04 -37.12 -16.16
C HIS A 148 -27.59 -36.72 -14.78
N PHE A 149 -26.78 -36.08 -13.94
CA PHE A 149 -27.21 -35.59 -12.63
C PHE A 149 -28.37 -34.59 -12.72
N TYR A 150 -28.26 -33.58 -13.61
CA TYR A 150 -29.30 -32.57 -13.76
C TYR A 150 -30.58 -33.13 -14.40
N GLU A 151 -30.44 -34.00 -15.40
CA GLU A 151 -31.56 -34.73 -16.00
C GLU A 151 -32.27 -35.58 -14.95
N ARG A 152 -31.52 -36.34 -14.13
CA ARG A 152 -32.08 -37.16 -13.05
C ARG A 152 -32.79 -36.34 -11.96
N CYS A 153 -32.27 -35.16 -11.62
CA CYS A 153 -32.95 -34.26 -10.69
C CYS A 153 -34.32 -33.82 -11.20
N LEU A 154 -34.46 -33.55 -12.50
CA LEU A 154 -35.73 -33.18 -13.13
C LEU A 154 -36.68 -34.38 -13.17
N GLU A 155 -36.21 -35.54 -13.67
CA GLU A 155 -37.02 -36.77 -13.68
C GLU A 155 -37.60 -37.11 -12.30
N ARG A 156 -36.78 -36.99 -11.25
CA ARG A 156 -37.18 -37.32 -9.88
C ARG A 156 -38.18 -36.29 -9.35
N ALA A 157 -37.98 -35.01 -9.64
CA ALA A 157 -38.94 -33.96 -9.30
C ALA A 157 -40.28 -34.12 -10.04
N ASP A 158 -40.30 -34.66 -11.26
CA ASP A 158 -41.54 -34.88 -12.02
C ASP A 158 -42.31 -36.14 -11.62
N LYS A 159 -41.61 -37.16 -11.11
CA LYS A 159 -42.22 -38.37 -10.54
C LYS A 159 -42.63 -38.19 -9.07
N GLU A 160 -42.13 -37.17 -8.38
CA GLU A 160 -42.42 -36.91 -6.97
C GLU A 160 -43.83 -36.34 -6.75
N SER A 161 -44.54 -36.92 -5.78
CA SER A 161 -45.92 -36.53 -5.43
C SER A 161 -45.95 -35.51 -4.28
N ASP A 162 -44.95 -35.52 -3.39
CA ASP A 162 -44.81 -34.48 -2.37
C ASP A 162 -44.31 -33.16 -2.98
N PHE A 163 -45.13 -32.11 -2.85
CA PHE A 163 -44.78 -30.77 -3.31
C PHE A 163 -43.55 -30.19 -2.59
N GLU A 164 -43.33 -30.52 -1.31
CA GLU A 164 -42.18 -30.02 -0.56
C GLU A 164 -40.88 -30.66 -1.07
N MET A 165 -40.85 -31.98 -1.22
CA MET A 165 -39.72 -32.72 -1.79
C MET A 165 -39.45 -32.34 -3.25
N LYS A 166 -40.50 -32.19 -4.07
CA LYS A 166 -40.38 -31.68 -5.46
C LYS A 166 -39.72 -30.29 -5.48
N HIS A 167 -40.15 -29.37 -4.63
CA HIS A 167 -39.53 -28.05 -4.53
C HIS A 167 -38.07 -28.11 -4.05
N LYS A 168 -37.73 -28.99 -3.10
CA LYS A 168 -36.34 -29.21 -2.64
C LYS A 168 -35.44 -29.69 -3.78
N LEU A 169 -35.87 -30.68 -4.58
CA LEU A 169 -35.13 -31.21 -5.73
C LEU A 169 -34.88 -30.13 -6.80
N LEU A 170 -35.92 -29.38 -7.18
CA LEU A 170 -35.78 -28.29 -8.15
C LEU A 170 -34.89 -27.14 -7.64
N ARG A 171 -34.90 -26.87 -6.33
CA ARG A 171 -34.02 -25.89 -5.69
C ARG A 171 -32.57 -26.35 -5.65
N LEU A 172 -32.32 -27.63 -5.35
CA LEU A 172 -30.99 -28.25 -5.41
C LEU A 172 -30.43 -28.11 -6.82
N SER A 173 -31.14 -28.63 -7.82
CA SER A 173 -30.70 -28.63 -9.23
C SER A 173 -30.29 -27.24 -9.69
N ARG A 174 -31.14 -26.22 -9.46
CA ARG A 174 -30.86 -24.82 -9.83
C ARG A 174 -29.61 -24.25 -9.15
N LYS A 175 -29.53 -24.35 -7.82
CA LYS A 175 -28.40 -23.80 -7.05
C LYS A 175 -27.09 -24.53 -7.34
N LEU A 176 -27.13 -25.85 -7.47
CA LEU A 176 -25.96 -26.64 -7.84
C LEU A 176 -25.52 -26.30 -9.27
N LYS A 177 -26.45 -25.95 -10.16
CA LYS A 177 -26.12 -25.49 -11.51
C LYS A 177 -25.46 -24.11 -11.53
N GLU A 178 -25.88 -23.18 -10.67
CA GLU A 178 -25.19 -21.91 -10.47
C GLU A 178 -23.74 -22.13 -10.01
N ILE A 179 -23.54 -22.98 -8.99
CA ILE A 179 -22.21 -23.32 -8.44
C ILE A 179 -21.33 -24.04 -9.47
N ASP A 180 -21.88 -25.01 -10.20
CA ASP A 180 -21.20 -25.73 -11.27
C ASP A 180 -20.72 -24.76 -12.37
N ASN A 181 -21.57 -23.85 -12.82
CA ASN A 181 -21.21 -22.85 -13.82
C ASN A 181 -20.07 -21.93 -13.33
N ASP A 182 -20.06 -21.53 -12.05
CA ASP A 182 -18.98 -20.72 -11.48
C ASP A 182 -17.67 -21.51 -11.35
N ILE A 183 -17.73 -22.78 -10.94
CA ILE A 183 -16.58 -23.70 -10.93
C ILE A 183 -16.01 -23.87 -12.34
N GLN A 184 -16.85 -23.98 -13.37
CA GLN A 184 -16.38 -24.05 -14.76
C GLN A 184 -15.62 -22.78 -15.16
N ARG A 185 -16.14 -21.58 -14.85
CA ARG A 185 -15.44 -20.31 -15.13
C ARG A 185 -14.10 -20.21 -14.40
N HIS A 186 -14.01 -20.72 -13.17
CA HIS A 186 -12.76 -20.76 -12.42
C HIS A 186 -11.76 -21.76 -13.01
N ASN A 187 -12.22 -22.94 -13.47
CA ASN A 187 -11.39 -23.90 -14.19
C ASN A 187 -10.90 -23.32 -15.53
N GLU A 188 -11.75 -22.65 -16.30
CA GLU A 188 -11.37 -21.98 -17.55
C GLU A 188 -10.31 -20.88 -17.34
N LEU A 189 -10.39 -20.15 -16.22
CA LEU A 189 -9.36 -19.17 -15.84
C LEU A 189 -8.05 -19.87 -15.42
N LEU A 190 -8.11 -20.95 -14.65
CA LEU A 190 -6.93 -21.73 -14.27
C LEU A 190 -6.25 -22.36 -15.49
N GLU A 191 -7.00 -22.92 -16.43
CA GLU A 191 -6.45 -23.49 -17.65
C GLU A 191 -5.82 -22.41 -18.54
N ALA A 192 -6.43 -21.23 -18.68
CA ALA A 192 -5.80 -20.11 -19.39
C ALA A 192 -4.44 -19.72 -18.76
N ILE A 193 -4.33 -19.80 -17.44
CA ILE A 193 -3.10 -19.48 -16.69
C ILE A 193 -2.06 -20.61 -16.79
N ARG A 194 -2.49 -21.88 -16.73
CA ARG A 194 -1.63 -23.06 -16.92
C ARG A 194 -1.01 -23.12 -18.32
N ASN A 195 -1.76 -22.70 -19.34
CA ASN A 195 -1.29 -22.66 -20.73
C ASN A 195 -0.31 -21.49 -20.99
N SER A 196 -0.41 -20.39 -20.23
CA SER A 196 0.47 -19.22 -20.34
C SER A 196 1.02 -18.76 -18.97
N PRO A 197 1.87 -19.56 -18.29
CA PRO A 197 2.34 -19.24 -16.93
C PRO A 197 3.25 -18.00 -16.88
N CYS A 198 3.88 -17.61 -17.99
CA CYS A 198 4.67 -16.37 -18.08
C CYS A 198 3.80 -15.11 -18.26
N GLU A 199 2.50 -15.26 -18.58
CA GLU A 199 1.61 -14.14 -18.93
C GLU A 199 0.59 -13.82 -17.82
N ILE A 200 0.77 -14.37 -16.60
CA ILE A 200 -0.15 -14.20 -15.45
C ILE A 200 -0.52 -12.72 -15.24
N THR A 201 0.46 -11.82 -15.25
CA THR A 201 0.24 -10.37 -15.08
C THR A 201 -0.67 -9.77 -16.17
N GLU A 202 -0.57 -10.25 -17.41
CA GLU A 202 -1.41 -9.80 -18.51
C GLU A 202 -2.83 -10.41 -18.42
N ILE A 203 -2.94 -11.69 -18.04
CA ILE A 203 -4.22 -12.35 -17.77
C ILE A 203 -4.96 -11.62 -16.64
N VAL A 204 -4.27 -11.29 -15.54
CA VAL A 204 -4.78 -10.48 -14.43
C VAL A 204 -5.23 -9.10 -14.91
N THR A 205 -4.41 -8.40 -15.71
CA THR A 205 -4.74 -7.08 -16.25
C THR A 205 -6.03 -7.10 -17.09
N ARG A 206 -6.19 -8.12 -17.95
CA ARG A 206 -7.35 -8.27 -18.84
C ARG A 206 -8.60 -8.80 -18.12
N ARG A 207 -8.43 -9.70 -17.14
CA ARG A 207 -9.51 -10.46 -16.47
C ARG A 207 -9.63 -10.19 -14.97
N ARG A 208 -9.13 -9.06 -14.45
CA ARG A 208 -9.07 -8.75 -13.00
C ARG A 208 -10.37 -9.05 -12.24
N LYS A 209 -11.53 -8.81 -12.86
CA LYS A 209 -12.86 -9.06 -12.26
C LYS A 209 -13.12 -10.53 -11.90
N ASP A 210 -12.48 -11.47 -12.59
CA ASP A 210 -12.68 -12.91 -12.40
C ASP A 210 -11.87 -13.45 -11.21
N PHE A 211 -10.78 -12.77 -10.84
CA PHE A 211 -9.94 -13.06 -9.67
C PHE A 211 -10.61 -12.60 -8.36
N THR A 212 -11.67 -13.32 -7.99
CA THR A 212 -12.48 -13.08 -6.79
C THR A 212 -12.04 -13.94 -5.62
N LYS A 213 -12.57 -13.67 -4.42
CA LYS A 213 -12.40 -14.57 -3.25
C LYS A 213 -12.86 -16.00 -3.54
N GLU A 214 -13.93 -16.16 -4.32
CA GLU A 214 -14.47 -17.47 -4.70
C GLU A 214 -13.53 -18.23 -5.65
N PHE A 215 -12.85 -17.52 -6.56
CA PHE A 215 -11.79 -18.11 -7.38
C PHE A 215 -10.67 -18.68 -6.50
N PHE A 216 -10.09 -17.89 -5.59
CA PHE A 216 -9.02 -18.38 -4.72
C PHE A 216 -9.47 -19.50 -3.75
N PHE A 217 -10.73 -19.46 -3.29
CA PHE A 217 -11.32 -20.58 -2.55
C PHE A 217 -11.41 -21.85 -3.41
N HIS A 218 -11.77 -21.73 -4.69
CA HIS A 218 -11.76 -22.85 -5.64
C HIS A 218 -10.35 -23.40 -5.90
N VAL A 219 -9.34 -22.53 -6.08
CA VAL A 219 -7.93 -22.95 -6.22
C VAL A 219 -7.48 -23.77 -5.01
N ASN A 220 -7.81 -23.34 -3.79
CA ASN A 220 -7.47 -24.07 -2.57
C ASN A 220 -8.17 -25.44 -2.51
N ASN A 221 -9.47 -25.53 -2.83
CA ASN A 221 -10.17 -26.82 -2.88
C ASN A 221 -9.58 -27.77 -3.94
N LEU A 222 -9.10 -27.24 -5.07
CA LEU A 222 -8.41 -28.04 -6.08
C LEU A 222 -7.02 -28.51 -5.60
N ALA A 223 -6.25 -27.67 -4.91
CA ALA A 223 -4.98 -28.10 -4.32
C ALA A 223 -5.21 -29.20 -3.27
N GLU A 224 -6.26 -29.09 -2.45
CA GLU A 224 -6.63 -30.13 -1.48
C GLU A 224 -7.13 -31.43 -2.12
N SER A 225 -7.69 -31.41 -3.34
CA SER A 225 -8.20 -32.62 -3.99
C SER A 225 -7.09 -33.54 -4.54
N TYR A 226 -5.88 -33.02 -4.72
CA TYR A 226 -4.65 -33.78 -5.00
C TYR A 226 -3.95 -34.27 -3.72
N TYR A 227 -4.70 -34.66 -2.68
CA TYR A 227 -4.14 -35.20 -1.42
C TYR A 227 -3.31 -36.48 -1.62
N ASP A 228 -3.51 -37.18 -2.75
CA ASP A 228 -2.78 -38.37 -3.19
C ASP A 228 -1.51 -38.04 -4.01
N ASN A 229 -1.37 -36.80 -4.49
CA ASN A 229 -0.29 -36.35 -5.36
C ASN A 229 0.28 -35.00 -4.88
N PRO A 230 1.35 -35.01 -4.05
CA PRO A 230 1.91 -33.79 -3.48
C PRO A 230 2.51 -32.86 -4.55
N ASP A 231 2.95 -33.37 -5.70
CA ASP A 231 3.56 -32.55 -6.76
C ASP A 231 2.49 -31.70 -7.47
N GLU A 232 1.35 -32.30 -7.82
CA GLU A 232 0.19 -31.58 -8.38
C GLU A 232 -0.43 -30.61 -7.35
N GLN A 233 -0.56 -31.04 -6.09
CA GLN A 233 -1.01 -30.16 -5.01
C GLN A 233 -0.12 -28.91 -4.87
N ASN A 234 1.20 -29.10 -4.84
CA ASN A 234 2.15 -27.99 -4.76
C ASN A 234 2.14 -27.12 -6.02
N ALA A 235 1.97 -27.71 -7.22
CA ALA A 235 1.85 -26.96 -8.46
C ALA A 235 0.60 -26.06 -8.48
N VAL A 236 -0.57 -26.57 -8.08
CA VAL A 236 -1.81 -25.77 -7.99
C VAL A 236 -1.70 -24.69 -6.90
N ALA A 237 -1.15 -25.01 -5.74
CA ALA A 237 -0.94 -24.05 -4.65
C ALA A 237 0.03 -22.91 -5.07
N LYS A 238 1.13 -23.26 -5.76
CA LYS A 238 2.07 -22.27 -6.32
C LYS A 238 1.37 -21.36 -7.34
N LEU A 239 0.61 -21.94 -8.28
CA LEU A 239 -0.14 -21.18 -9.28
C LEU A 239 -1.11 -20.18 -8.62
N GLY A 240 -1.79 -20.60 -7.55
CA GLY A 240 -2.66 -19.74 -6.75
C GLY A 240 -1.92 -18.57 -6.10
N ASN A 241 -0.73 -18.82 -5.54
CA ASN A 241 0.12 -17.78 -4.96
C ASN A 241 0.64 -16.80 -6.03
N ASP A 242 1.11 -17.30 -7.17
CA ASP A 242 1.60 -16.47 -8.29
C ASP A 242 0.47 -15.56 -8.83
N CYS A 243 -0.77 -16.08 -8.92
CA CYS A 243 -1.96 -15.29 -9.24
C CYS A 243 -2.25 -14.22 -8.19
N LEU A 244 -2.14 -14.54 -6.90
CA LEU A 244 -2.39 -13.60 -5.80
C LEU A 244 -1.36 -12.46 -5.79
N VAL A 245 -0.08 -12.77 -6.01
CA VAL A 245 1.00 -11.78 -6.15
C VAL A 245 0.73 -10.85 -7.33
N ALA A 246 0.37 -11.39 -8.50
CA ALA A 246 0.06 -10.59 -9.69
C ALA A 246 -1.19 -9.70 -9.49
N VAL A 247 -2.24 -10.21 -8.84
CA VAL A 247 -3.44 -9.43 -8.47
C VAL A 247 -3.09 -8.30 -7.50
N HIS A 248 -2.31 -8.58 -6.46
CA HIS A 248 -1.87 -7.57 -5.50
C HIS A 248 -1.03 -6.48 -6.16
N ALA A 249 -0.11 -6.84 -7.05
CA ALA A 249 0.71 -5.90 -7.81
C ALA A 249 -0.16 -4.98 -8.69
N TYR A 250 -1.09 -5.56 -9.47
CA TYR A 250 -2.02 -4.83 -10.31
C TYR A 250 -2.90 -3.85 -9.52
N ASP A 251 -3.47 -4.30 -8.40
CA ASP A 251 -4.34 -3.46 -7.57
C ASP A 251 -3.53 -2.31 -6.94
N THR A 252 -2.33 -2.59 -6.43
CA THR A 252 -1.42 -1.58 -5.85
C THR A 252 -1.01 -0.53 -6.89
N GLU A 253 -0.68 -0.96 -8.12
CA GLU A 253 -0.34 -0.05 -9.21
C GLU A 253 -1.54 0.83 -9.60
N ASN A 254 -2.72 0.24 -9.74
CA ASN A 254 -3.97 0.95 -10.05
C ASN A 254 -4.36 1.96 -8.94
N GLU A 255 -4.15 1.62 -7.67
CA GLU A 255 -4.32 2.56 -6.54
C GLU A 255 -3.29 3.69 -6.58
N SER A 256 -2.02 3.38 -6.88
CA SER A 256 -0.95 4.38 -7.07
C SER A 256 -1.28 5.36 -8.21
N ILE A 257 -1.77 4.87 -9.36
CA ILE A 257 -2.21 5.68 -10.49
C ILE A 257 -3.38 6.60 -10.09
N LYS A 258 -4.38 6.08 -9.36
CA LYS A 258 -5.50 6.90 -8.86
C LYS A 258 -5.03 7.98 -7.89
N ALA A 259 -4.12 7.65 -6.97
CA ALA A 259 -3.53 8.61 -6.04
C ALA A 259 -2.73 9.69 -6.75
N LEU A 260 -1.94 9.33 -7.77
CA LEU A 260 -1.19 10.26 -8.61
C LEU A 260 -2.12 11.20 -9.38
N ASN A 261 -3.17 10.68 -10.03
CA ASN A 261 -4.15 11.49 -10.75
C ASN A 261 -4.90 12.47 -9.82
N ALA A 262 -5.30 12.02 -8.63
CA ALA A 262 -5.94 12.88 -7.63
C ALA A 262 -4.98 13.97 -7.12
N ALA A 263 -3.71 13.62 -6.90
CA ALA A 263 -2.66 14.55 -6.52
C ALA A 263 -2.34 15.57 -7.64
N GLU A 264 -2.36 15.17 -8.91
CA GLU A 264 -2.16 16.06 -10.05
C GLU A 264 -3.29 17.10 -10.15
N LEU A 265 -4.54 16.69 -9.93
CA LEU A 265 -5.69 17.62 -9.86
C LEU A 265 -5.54 18.62 -8.72
N LYS A 266 -5.14 18.19 -7.51
CA LYS A 266 -4.84 19.08 -6.38
C LYS A 266 -3.70 20.06 -6.71
N LEU A 267 -2.62 19.60 -7.35
CA LEU A 267 -1.50 20.47 -7.75
C LEU A 267 -1.93 21.51 -8.78
N LYS A 268 -2.72 21.12 -9.79
CA LYS A 268 -3.29 22.05 -10.78
C LYS A 268 -4.16 23.10 -10.12
N ASP A 269 -5.00 22.72 -9.15
CA ASP A 269 -5.83 23.67 -8.41
C ASP A 269 -5.01 24.64 -7.54
N ILE A 270 -3.91 24.20 -6.93
CA ILE A 270 -2.97 25.08 -6.22
C ILE A 270 -2.32 26.07 -7.21
N VAL A 271 -1.72 25.58 -8.30
CA VAL A 271 -0.96 26.40 -9.26
C VAL A 271 -1.85 27.39 -10.02
N ASN A 272 -3.10 27.03 -10.31
CA ASN A 272 -4.08 27.90 -10.98
C ASN A 272 -4.77 28.90 -10.02
N SER A 273 -4.26 29.07 -8.79
CA SER A 273 -4.81 30.06 -7.85
C SER A 273 -4.55 31.49 -8.32
N PRO A 274 -5.46 32.46 -8.04
CA PRO A 274 -5.33 33.83 -8.53
C PRO A 274 -4.19 34.64 -7.87
N SER A 275 -3.60 34.14 -6.78
CA SER A 275 -2.44 34.74 -6.13
C SER A 275 -1.64 33.69 -5.34
N VAL A 276 -0.39 34.03 -5.01
CA VAL A 276 0.48 33.19 -4.15
C VAL A 276 -0.15 32.98 -2.77
N ASP A 277 -0.74 34.02 -2.17
CA ASP A 277 -1.42 33.90 -0.88
C ASP A 277 -2.64 32.96 -0.93
N ALA A 278 -3.40 32.98 -2.03
CA ALA A 278 -4.52 32.07 -2.23
C ALA A 278 -4.03 30.61 -2.36
N ALA A 279 -2.93 30.38 -3.10
CA ALA A 279 -2.31 29.07 -3.22
C ALA A 279 -1.76 28.56 -1.88
N CYS A 280 -1.09 29.41 -1.09
CA CYS A 280 -0.61 29.07 0.25
C CYS A 280 -1.75 28.69 1.20
N ARG A 281 -2.87 29.41 1.19
CA ARG A 281 -4.07 29.06 1.99
C ARG A 281 -4.65 27.70 1.58
N LYS A 282 -4.71 27.39 0.28
CA LYS A 282 -5.13 26.05 -0.19
C LYS A 282 -4.20 24.95 0.32
N ILE A 283 -2.89 25.18 0.32
CA ILE A 283 -1.91 24.24 0.88
C ILE A 283 -2.17 24.03 2.39
N ASP A 284 -2.34 25.09 3.17
CA ASP A 284 -2.66 24.99 4.60
C ASP A 284 -3.97 24.24 4.86
N ASP A 285 -5.01 24.45 4.04
CA ASP A 285 -6.30 23.79 4.19
C ASP A 285 -6.26 22.32 3.73
N LEU A 286 -5.46 21.97 2.73
CA LEU A 286 -5.17 20.58 2.36
C LEU A 286 -4.37 19.88 3.47
N ALA A 287 -3.41 20.58 4.08
CA ALA A 287 -2.64 20.07 5.20
C ALA A 287 -3.58 19.71 6.36
N LYS A 288 -4.37 20.67 6.87
CA LYS A 288 -5.32 20.46 7.99
C LYS A 288 -6.30 19.30 7.80
N LYS A 289 -6.61 18.93 6.55
CA LYS A 289 -7.49 17.82 6.19
C LYS A 289 -6.76 16.48 6.02
N ASN A 290 -5.44 16.44 6.28
CA ASN A 290 -4.54 15.32 5.96
C ASN A 290 -4.58 14.91 4.47
N GLN A 291 -4.79 15.89 3.58
CA GLN A 291 -4.92 15.68 2.13
C GLN A 291 -3.63 15.99 1.34
N ILE A 292 -2.54 16.38 2.02
CA ILE A 292 -1.18 16.34 1.46
C ILE A 292 -0.63 14.92 1.62
N ASP A 293 -1.16 14.03 0.78
CA ASP A 293 -0.70 12.65 0.67
C ASP A 293 0.72 12.56 0.05
N SER A 294 1.31 11.37 0.09
CA SER A 294 2.66 11.13 -0.43
C SER A 294 2.79 11.42 -1.93
N ALA A 295 1.71 11.26 -2.70
CA ALA A 295 1.71 11.55 -4.13
C ALA A 295 1.72 13.08 -4.38
N LEU A 296 0.87 13.85 -3.69
CA LEU A 296 0.86 15.31 -3.80
C LEU A 296 2.19 15.92 -3.33
N ALA A 297 2.72 15.46 -2.19
CA ALA A 297 3.99 15.96 -1.70
C ALA A 297 5.16 15.61 -2.63
N LEU A 298 5.12 14.46 -3.31
CA LEU A 298 6.09 14.11 -4.36
C LEU A 298 5.93 15.01 -5.60
N LEU A 299 4.70 15.26 -6.07
CA LEU A 299 4.44 16.12 -7.22
C LEU A 299 4.85 17.58 -6.96
N ILE A 300 4.56 18.14 -5.78
CA ILE A 300 5.03 19.49 -5.39
C ILE A 300 6.56 19.54 -5.41
N THR A 301 7.24 18.50 -4.89
CA THR A 301 8.70 18.43 -4.87
C THR A 301 9.28 18.34 -6.30
N LYS A 302 8.68 17.50 -7.17
CA LYS A 302 9.08 17.36 -8.58
C LYS A 302 8.82 18.64 -9.39
N ALA A 303 7.71 19.33 -9.15
CA ALA A 303 7.41 20.60 -9.80
C ALA A 303 8.42 21.69 -9.42
N TRP A 304 8.85 21.72 -8.15
CA TRP A 304 9.92 22.61 -7.70
C TRP A 304 11.28 22.26 -8.32
N SER A 305 11.70 20.99 -8.33
CA SER A 305 12.99 20.61 -8.94
C SER A 305 13.00 20.93 -10.44
N ALA A 306 11.92 20.62 -11.17
CA ALA A 306 11.78 20.94 -12.58
C ALA A 306 11.80 22.46 -12.86
N ALA A 307 11.11 23.27 -12.05
CA ALA A 307 11.16 24.73 -12.19
C ALA A 307 12.56 25.28 -11.88
N LYS A 308 13.22 24.78 -10.84
CA LYS A 308 14.59 25.17 -10.47
C LYS A 308 15.58 24.89 -11.59
N GLU A 309 15.56 23.68 -12.14
CA GLU A 309 16.51 23.16 -13.13
C GLU A 309 16.23 23.62 -14.56
N SER A 310 14.99 24.04 -14.88
CA SER A 310 14.62 24.51 -16.21
C SER A 310 15.06 25.95 -16.49
N ASP A 311 15.91 26.13 -17.50
CA ASP A 311 16.25 27.46 -18.06
C ASP A 311 15.07 28.12 -18.81
N MET A 312 14.03 27.35 -19.15
CA MET A 312 12.85 27.82 -19.88
C MET A 312 11.78 28.47 -18.98
N THR A 313 11.96 28.45 -17.65
CA THR A 313 11.00 29.04 -16.71
C THR A 313 11.46 30.41 -16.22
N LYS A 314 10.54 31.38 -16.21
CA LYS A 314 10.80 32.74 -15.73
C LYS A 314 11.17 32.73 -14.25
N THR A 315 12.01 33.68 -13.83
CA THR A 315 12.46 33.84 -12.44
C THR A 315 11.29 33.95 -11.46
N GLU A 316 10.25 34.71 -11.81
CA GLU A 316 9.05 34.86 -10.97
C GLU A 316 8.31 33.52 -10.78
N ALA A 317 8.29 32.66 -11.81
CA ALA A 317 7.69 31.33 -11.72
C ALA A 317 8.53 30.39 -10.84
N LYS A 318 9.87 30.52 -10.86
CA LYS A 318 10.76 29.80 -9.93
C LYS A 318 10.51 30.23 -8.49
N ASP A 319 10.42 31.53 -8.22
CA ASP A 319 10.16 32.07 -6.89
C ASP A 319 8.79 31.66 -6.35
N ILE A 320 7.74 31.74 -7.18
CA ILE A 320 6.40 31.25 -6.82
C ILE A 320 6.44 29.76 -6.48
N MET A 321 7.05 28.92 -7.34
CA MET A 321 7.11 27.47 -7.09
C MET A 321 7.95 27.12 -5.85
N TYR A 322 9.03 27.87 -5.58
CA TYR A 322 9.81 27.75 -4.34
C TYR A 322 8.97 28.08 -3.11
N HIS A 323 8.20 29.17 -3.15
CA HIS A 323 7.29 29.54 -2.07
C HIS A 323 6.23 28.47 -1.82
N LEU A 324 5.59 27.94 -2.87
CA LEU A 324 4.61 26.85 -2.73
C LEU A 324 5.23 25.58 -2.14
N TYR A 325 6.43 25.20 -2.58
CA TYR A 325 7.18 24.09 -2.00
C TYR A 325 7.49 24.33 -0.51
N LYS A 326 8.05 25.49 -0.15
CA LYS A 326 8.38 25.83 1.25
C LYS A 326 7.14 25.89 2.14
N THR A 327 6.01 26.41 1.65
CA THR A 327 4.73 26.37 2.35
C THR A 327 4.29 24.91 2.56
N ALA A 328 4.25 24.08 1.52
CA ALA A 328 3.83 22.68 1.64
C ALA A 328 4.67 21.87 2.64
N ILE A 329 5.99 22.04 2.63
CA ILE A 329 6.87 21.43 3.64
C ILE A 329 6.55 21.94 5.05
N GLY A 330 6.44 23.26 5.24
CA GLY A 330 6.14 23.85 6.55
C GLY A 330 4.75 23.47 7.10
N SER A 331 3.73 23.39 6.24
CA SER A 331 2.37 23.01 6.64
C SER A 331 2.26 21.53 7.01
N MET A 332 3.03 20.63 6.37
CA MET A 332 3.16 19.24 6.82
C MET A 332 3.88 19.16 8.18
N GLN A 333 5.02 19.85 8.33
CA GLN A 333 5.83 19.83 9.56
C GLN A 333 5.08 20.30 10.81
N ARG A 334 4.13 21.24 10.66
CA ARG A 334 3.26 21.70 11.77
C ARG A 334 2.20 20.69 12.20
N LEU A 335 1.85 19.74 11.35
CA LEU A 335 0.90 18.67 11.66
C LEU A 335 1.61 17.40 12.18
N MET A 336 2.94 17.39 12.10
CA MET A 336 3.76 16.35 12.71
C MET A 336 3.68 16.46 14.24
N PRO A 337 3.39 15.37 14.97
CA PRO A 337 3.38 15.35 16.43
C PRO A 337 4.68 15.93 16.99
N LYS A 338 4.58 16.73 18.06
CA LYS A 338 5.72 17.45 18.62
C LYS A 338 6.85 16.53 19.07
N GLU A 339 6.53 15.31 19.50
CA GLU A 339 7.51 14.28 19.83
C GLU A 339 8.33 13.84 18.61
N ILE A 340 7.75 13.76 17.41
CA ILE A 340 8.52 13.42 16.21
C ILE A 340 9.44 14.59 15.80
N ARG A 341 9.01 15.84 16.03
CA ARG A 341 9.88 17.04 15.84
C ARG A 341 11.06 17.01 16.80
N ILE A 342 10.80 16.73 18.08
CA ILE A 342 11.83 16.56 19.12
C ILE A 342 12.78 15.40 18.74
N LEU A 343 12.28 14.22 18.36
CA LEU A 343 13.12 13.09 17.91
C LEU A 343 13.98 13.46 16.70
N LYS A 344 13.42 14.10 15.67
CA LYS A 344 14.19 14.56 14.50
C LYS A 344 15.31 15.51 14.90
N TYR A 345 15.08 16.42 15.86
CA TYR A 345 16.13 17.31 16.37
C TYR A 345 17.22 16.53 17.13
N LEU A 346 16.84 15.73 18.13
CA LEU A 346 17.76 14.93 18.96
C LEU A 346 18.68 14.06 18.11
N LEU A 347 18.16 13.43 17.04
CA LEU A 347 18.92 12.59 16.12
C LEU A 347 19.97 13.33 15.26
N THR A 348 19.91 14.67 15.18
CA THR A 348 20.94 15.49 14.52
C THR A 348 22.10 15.88 15.45
N ILE A 349 21.98 15.64 16.76
CA ILE A 349 23.02 15.95 17.74
C ILE A 349 24.04 14.80 17.76
N GLU A 350 25.31 15.11 17.47
CA GLU A 350 26.43 14.15 17.51
C GLU A 350 27.16 14.14 18.86
N ASP A 351 27.16 15.25 19.59
CA ASP A 351 27.85 15.41 20.88
C ASP A 351 27.00 14.84 22.05
N PRO A 352 27.50 13.84 22.80
CA PRO A 352 26.77 13.25 23.93
C PRO A 352 26.37 14.24 25.02
N GLU A 353 27.16 15.29 25.29
CA GLU A 353 26.83 16.26 26.35
C GLU A 353 25.69 17.18 25.90
N GLN A 354 25.77 17.72 24.68
CA GLN A 354 24.68 18.48 24.05
C GLN A 354 23.41 17.65 23.93
N HIS A 355 23.51 16.34 23.64
CA HIS A 355 22.35 15.46 23.52
C HIS A 355 21.61 15.27 24.86
N ILE A 356 22.36 15.13 25.97
CA ILE A 356 21.78 15.07 27.32
C ILE A 356 21.17 16.41 27.74
N CYS A 357 21.79 17.54 27.36
CA CYS A 357 21.22 18.88 27.60
C CYS A 357 19.94 19.09 26.81
N ALA A 358 19.92 18.78 25.51
CA ALA A 358 18.73 18.87 24.67
C ALA A 358 17.57 17.98 25.16
N LEU A 359 17.86 16.81 25.75
CA LEU A 359 16.86 15.98 26.42
C LEU A 359 16.30 16.65 27.68
N LYS A 360 17.16 17.23 28.53
CA LYS A 360 16.71 18.00 29.71
C LYS A 360 15.82 19.17 29.32
N ASP A 361 16.21 19.91 28.27
CA ASP A 361 15.45 21.03 27.75
C ASP A 361 14.09 20.55 27.19
N ALA A 362 14.07 19.48 26.40
CA ALA A 362 12.84 18.87 25.86
C ALA A 362 11.90 18.27 26.91
N PHE A 363 12.40 17.93 28.11
CA PHE A 363 11.60 17.46 29.24
C PHE A 363 11.26 18.56 30.26
N THR A 364 11.77 19.79 30.08
CA THR A 364 11.47 20.91 30.97
C THR A 364 10.22 21.64 30.48
N PRO A 365 9.11 21.69 31.26
CA PRO A 365 7.90 22.38 30.83
C PRO A 365 8.14 23.89 30.66
N GLY A 366 7.65 24.45 29.55
CA GLY A 366 7.81 25.88 29.21
C GLY A 366 6.65 26.41 28.37
N GLU A 367 6.79 27.61 27.81
CA GLU A 367 5.85 28.10 26.79
C GLU A 367 6.18 27.46 25.44
N GLU A 368 5.21 26.81 24.79
CA GLU A 368 5.42 26.24 23.46
C GLU A 368 5.34 27.34 22.40
N LEU A 369 6.39 27.49 21.59
CA LEU A 369 6.45 28.45 20.50
C LEU A 369 6.84 27.74 19.21
N GLU A 370 5.87 27.60 18.30
CA GLU A 370 6.10 27.04 16.97
C GLU A 370 6.59 28.12 16.00
N GLY A 371 7.82 27.97 15.51
CA GLY A 371 8.44 28.92 14.61
C GLY A 371 8.20 28.59 13.13
N LYS A 372 8.92 29.32 12.26
CA LYS A 372 9.13 28.89 10.87
C LYS A 372 10.37 28.00 10.70
N ASP A 373 11.35 28.14 11.58
CA ASP A 373 12.67 27.50 11.47
C ASP A 373 13.20 26.91 12.80
N VAL A 374 12.65 27.31 13.96
CA VAL A 374 13.03 26.81 15.29
C VAL A 374 11.76 26.71 16.12
N ASP A 375 11.57 25.56 16.78
CA ASP A 375 10.44 25.31 17.66
C ASP A 375 10.92 25.16 19.11
N LEU A 376 10.22 25.80 20.04
CA LEU A 376 10.34 25.54 21.49
C LEU A 376 9.21 24.58 21.85
N LEU A 377 9.54 23.29 21.96
CA LEU A 377 8.60 22.21 22.23
C LEU A 377 9.10 21.41 23.44
N TYR A 378 8.18 21.01 24.31
CA TYR A 378 8.47 20.06 25.37
C TYR A 378 7.54 18.85 25.29
N THR A 379 7.98 17.74 25.87
CA THR A 379 7.22 16.48 25.97
C THR A 379 7.58 15.78 27.28
N THR A 380 7.00 14.60 27.53
CA THR A 380 7.37 13.76 28.67
C THR A 380 8.24 12.58 28.25
N PRO A 381 9.09 12.03 29.15
CA PRO A 381 9.87 10.83 28.88
C PRO A 381 9.02 9.64 28.40
N GLU A 382 7.80 9.46 28.95
CA GLU A 382 6.86 8.42 28.54
C GLU A 382 6.38 8.62 27.10
N GLN A 383 5.97 9.84 26.74
CA GLN A 383 5.46 10.16 25.41
C GLN A 383 6.54 9.99 24.34
N LEU A 384 7.76 10.44 24.62
CA LEU A 384 8.90 10.27 23.71
C LEU A 384 9.25 8.78 23.53
N CYS A 385 9.32 8.00 24.61
CA CYS A 385 9.56 6.54 24.55
C CYS A 385 8.45 5.78 23.81
N ASN A 386 7.18 6.20 23.96
CA ASN A 386 6.06 5.60 23.24
C ASN A 386 6.17 5.84 21.74
N TRP A 387 6.53 7.06 21.29
CA TRP A 387 6.76 7.34 19.88
C TRP A 387 7.96 6.59 19.30
N ILE A 388 9.07 6.48 20.03
CA ILE A 388 10.21 5.64 19.62
C ILE A 388 9.75 4.18 19.41
N LYS A 389 8.95 3.64 20.34
CA LYS A 389 8.40 2.29 20.22
C LYS A 389 7.51 2.15 18.98
N VAL A 390 6.60 3.10 18.73
CA VAL A 390 5.70 3.09 17.54
C VAL A 390 6.50 3.08 16.23
N ILE A 391 7.59 3.85 16.13
CA ILE A 391 8.48 3.84 14.96
C ILE A 391 9.20 2.49 14.80
N THR A 392 9.77 1.97 15.88
CA THR A 392 10.55 0.72 15.87
C THR A 392 9.67 -0.51 15.58
N ASP A 393 8.48 -0.57 16.17
CA ASP A 393 7.51 -1.64 15.92
C ASP A 393 7.02 -1.62 14.46
N ALA A 394 6.79 -0.44 13.87
CA ALA A 394 6.39 -0.31 12.47
C ALA A 394 7.49 -0.73 11.49
N TYR A 395 8.76 -0.45 11.83
CA TYR A 395 9.93 -0.91 11.08
C TYR A 395 10.03 -2.44 11.08
N ASN A 396 9.99 -3.05 12.28
CA ASN A 396 10.11 -4.51 12.43
C ASN A 396 8.93 -5.29 11.83
N LEU A 397 7.74 -4.69 11.76
CA LEU A 397 6.54 -5.28 11.15
C LEU A 397 6.41 -4.99 9.64
N SER A 398 7.33 -4.23 9.04
CA SER A 398 7.27 -3.75 7.64
C SER A 398 5.95 -3.05 7.26
N ARG A 399 5.27 -2.43 8.23
CA ARG A 399 3.94 -1.80 8.04
C ARG A 399 4.04 -0.35 7.56
N GLU A 400 4.66 -0.16 6.39
CA GLU A 400 4.91 1.16 5.79
C GLU A 400 3.65 2.04 5.64
N GLY A 401 2.46 1.44 5.53
CA GLY A 401 1.19 2.13 5.30
C GLY A 401 0.54 2.77 6.53
N THR A 402 1.05 2.55 7.75
CA THR A 402 0.40 3.03 9.00
C THR A 402 1.05 4.23 9.68
N LEU A 403 2.21 4.69 9.21
CA LEU A 403 2.92 5.84 9.77
C LEU A 403 2.89 7.07 8.86
N LEU A 404 2.98 8.25 9.49
CA LEU A 404 3.22 9.52 8.82
C LEU A 404 4.54 9.46 8.03
N ARG A 405 4.58 10.12 6.87
CA ARG A 405 5.73 10.10 5.95
C ARG A 405 7.06 10.45 6.63
N GLU A 406 7.05 11.36 7.59
CA GLU A 406 8.24 11.83 8.29
C GLU A 406 8.72 10.88 9.40
N ALA A 407 7.83 10.00 9.91
CA ALA A 407 8.23 8.86 10.73
C ALA A 407 8.81 7.73 9.88
N ARG A 408 8.45 7.64 8.58
CA ARG A 408 9.12 6.75 7.62
C ARG A 408 10.56 7.19 7.32
N ASP A 409 10.87 8.49 7.34
CA ASP A 409 12.27 8.97 7.26
C ASP A 409 13.15 8.43 8.40
N LEU A 410 12.54 8.10 9.55
CA LEU A 410 13.21 7.53 10.72
C LEU A 410 13.39 6.00 10.62
N MET A 411 12.73 5.34 9.66
CA MET A 411 12.81 3.89 9.40
C MET A 411 14.05 3.47 8.59
N ASN A 412 15.17 4.18 8.75
CA ASN A 412 16.47 3.75 8.23
C ASN A 412 17.18 2.87 9.27
N PRO A 413 17.82 1.74 8.89
CA PRO A 413 18.55 0.87 9.83
C PRO A 413 19.49 1.62 10.79
N LYS A 414 20.21 2.64 10.31
CA LYS A 414 21.13 3.46 11.14
C LYS A 414 20.39 4.36 12.13
N THR A 415 19.21 4.85 11.75
CA THR A 415 18.38 5.72 12.58
C THR A 415 17.62 4.93 13.64
N ILE A 416 17.14 3.71 13.30
CA ILE A 416 16.51 2.80 14.25
C ILE A 416 17.47 2.42 15.38
N LEU A 417 18.74 2.10 15.08
CA LEU A 417 19.76 1.85 16.11
C LEU A 417 19.94 3.06 17.05
N LYS A 418 20.08 4.28 16.50
CA LYS A 418 20.15 5.51 17.30
C LYS A 418 18.89 5.73 18.16
N LEU A 419 17.71 5.39 17.66
CA LEU A 419 16.44 5.49 18.38
C LEU A 419 16.37 4.48 19.54
N GLU A 420 16.87 3.25 19.36
CA GLU A 420 16.98 2.26 20.44
C GLU A 420 17.99 2.66 21.52
N GLU A 421 19.13 3.23 21.14
CA GLU A 421 20.11 3.81 22.07
C GLU A 421 19.52 5.00 22.84
N LEU A 422 18.84 5.91 22.15
CA LEU A 422 18.14 7.05 22.75
C LEU A 422 17.06 6.60 23.74
N LYS A 423 16.27 5.56 23.40
CA LYS A 423 15.27 4.99 24.31
C LYS A 423 15.90 4.45 25.59
N LYS A 424 17.00 3.70 25.50
CA LYS A 424 17.73 3.21 26.68
C LYS A 424 18.22 4.38 27.54
N LEU A 425 18.83 5.39 26.92
CA LEU A 425 19.33 6.58 27.62
C LEU A 425 18.21 7.35 28.35
N ILE A 426 17.03 7.48 27.74
CA ILE A 426 15.85 8.08 28.38
C ILE A 426 15.41 7.22 29.59
N GLN A 427 15.30 5.91 29.40
CA GLN A 427 14.90 4.97 30.45
C GLN A 427 15.90 4.90 31.62
N ASP A 428 17.20 5.07 31.37
CA ASP A 428 18.25 4.99 32.40
C ASP A 428 18.45 6.30 33.20
N LYS A 429 17.98 7.44 32.67
CA LYS A 429 18.29 8.78 33.22
C LYS A 429 17.09 9.66 33.54
N PHE A 430 15.90 9.34 33.04
CA PHE A 430 14.71 10.19 33.12
C PHE A 430 13.42 9.43 33.44
N MET A 431 13.50 8.12 33.71
CA MET A 431 12.38 7.25 34.12
C MET A 431 12.80 6.37 35.31
#